data_AF-A0A7C3JV63-F1
#
_entry.id   AF-A0A7C3JV63-F1
#
_cell.length_a   1.000
_cell.length_b   1.000
_cell.length_c   1.000
_cell.angle_alpha   90.00
_cell.angle_beta   90.00
_cell.angle_gamma   90.00
#
_symmetry.space_group_name_H-M   'P 1'
#
loop_
_entity.id
_entity.type
_entity.pdbx_description
1 polymer ?
#
loop_
_entity_poly.entity_id
_entity_poly.type
_entity_poly.pdbx_seq_one_letter_code
_entity_poly.pdbx_strand_id
1 'polypeptide(L)' 'MNQTIGRRFPDFDFVDHDGQNVKLSQYAGKFPLILAFYRGHW' A
#
# COMPACT_ATOMS: atom_id res chain seq x y z
N MET A 1 -11.81 -5.79 4.81
CA MET A 1 -10.97 -6.72 4.00
C MET A 1 -10.45 -7.81 4.91
N ASN A 2 -10.76 -9.08 4.64
CA ASN A 2 -10.24 -10.19 5.43
C ASN A 2 -8.86 -10.61 4.87
N GLN A 3 -7.79 -9.98 5.35
CA GLN A 3 -6.43 -10.32 4.94
C GLN A 3 -6.01 -11.64 5.57
N THR A 4 -5.49 -12.57 4.76
CA THR A 4 -4.98 -13.86 5.24
C THR A 4 -3.49 -13.95 4.97
N ILE A 5 -2.73 -14.47 5.93
CA ILE A 5 -1.28 -14.64 5.80
C ILE A 5 -0.94 -15.50 4.58
N GLY A 6 0.10 -15.11 3.83
CA GLY A 6 0.56 -15.81 2.63
C GLY A 6 -0.29 -15.55 1.37
N ARG A 7 -1.44 -14.88 1.47
CA ARG A 7 -2.18 -14.41 0.30
C ARG A 7 -1.59 -13.11 -0.22
N ARG A 8 -1.72 -12.89 -1.54
CA ARG A 8 -1.36 -11.63 -2.18
C ARG A 8 -2.19 -10.51 -1.55
N PHE A 9 -1.51 -9.48 -1.07
CA PHE A 9 -2.17 -8.29 -0.57
C PHE A 9 -2.88 -7.53 -1.72
N PRO A 10 -4.07 -6.95 -1.51
CA PRO A 10 -4.82 -6.26 -2.56
C PRO A 10 -4.04 -5.10 -3.16
N ASP A 11 -4.21 -4.92 -4.46
CA ASP A 11 -3.72 -3.73 -5.14
C ASP A 11 -4.77 -2.63 -5.08
N PHE A 12 -4.32 -1.37 -4.93
CA PHE A 12 -5.20 -0.20 -4.93
C PHE A 12 -4.44 1.03 -5.40
N ASP A 13 -5.22 1.98 -5.93
CA ASP A 13 -4.76 3.31 -6.32
C ASP A 13 -4.79 4.25 -5.10
N PHE A 14 -3.74 5.05 -4.93
CA PHE A 14 -3.65 6.07 -3.89
C PHE A 14 -2.79 7.25 -4.36
N VAL A 15 -2.90 8.36 -3.63
CA VAL A 15 -2.04 9.53 -3.81
C VAL A 15 -0.85 9.39 -2.88
N ASP A 16 0.37 9.44 -3.41
CA ASP A 16 1.58 9.42 -2.60
C ASP A 16 1.90 10.79 -1.97
N HIS A 17 3.03 10.87 -1.26
CA HIS A 17 3.47 12.09 -0.58
C HIS A 17 3.88 13.23 -1.54
N ASP A 18 4.13 12.92 -2.81
CA ASP A 18 4.43 13.89 -3.87
C ASP A 18 3.18 14.31 -4.65
N GLY A 19 1.99 13.83 -4.24
CA GLY A 19 0.72 14.12 -4.91
C GLY A 19 0.49 13.29 -6.17
N GLN A 20 1.29 12.24 -6.42
CA GLN A 20 1.17 11.41 -7.61
C GLN A 20 0.14 10.30 -7.39
N ASN A 21 -0.69 10.04 -8.41
CA ASN A 21 -1.55 8.86 -8.43
C ASN A 21 -0.71 7.62 -8.76
N VAL A 22 -0.64 6.71 -7.80
CA VAL A 22 0.20 5.51 -7.85
C VAL A 22 -0.62 4.27 -7.48
N LYS A 23 -0.14 3.10 -7.95
CA LYS A 23 -0.64 1.79 -7.51
C LYS A 23 0.31 1.19 -6.49
N LEU A 24 -0.23 0.46 -5.52
CA LEU A 24 0.58 -0.26 -4.54
C LEU A 24 1.56 -1.24 -5.20
N SER A 25 1.13 -1.90 -6.28
CA SER A 25 1.96 -2.81 -7.07
C SER A 25 3.19 -2.16 -7.73
N GLN A 26 3.27 -0.84 -7.84
CA GLN A 26 4.46 -0.15 -8.35
C GLN A 26 5.61 -0.16 -7.33
N TYR A 27 5.30 -0.25 -6.04
CA TYR A 27 6.26 -0.37 -4.95
C TYR A 27 6.45 -1.83 -4.52
N ALA A 28 5.39 -2.63 -4.55
CA ALA A 28 5.45 -4.05 -4.20
C ALA A 28 6.23 -4.84 -5.26
N GLY A 29 7.28 -5.55 -4.84
CA GLY A 29 8.03 -6.48 -5.69
C GLY A 29 9.47 -6.06 -6.00
N LYS A 30 9.84 -4.81 -5.75
CA LYS A 30 11.26 -4.38 -5.79
C LYS A 30 11.98 -4.65 -4.47
N PHE A 31 11.27 -4.48 -3.35
CA PHE A 31 11.76 -4.69 -1.99
C PHE A 31 10.62 -5.18 -1.07
N PRO A 32 10.93 -5.75 0.10
CA PRO A 32 9.93 -5.97 1.14
C PRO A 32 9.20 -4.67 1.48
N LEU A 33 7.87 -4.70 1.46
CA LEU A 33 7.01 -3.54 1.68
C LEU A 33 6.29 -3.66 3.03
N ILE A 34 6.33 -2.59 3.83
CA ILE A 34 5.56 -2.45 5.06
C ILE A 34 4.45 -1.43 4.80
N LEU A 35 3.21 -1.81 5.09
CA LEU A 35 2.04 -0.94 5.01
C LEU A 35 1.53 -0.62 6.41
N ALA A 36 1.52 0.65 6.77
CA ALA A 36 1.03 1.15 8.04
C ALA A 36 -0.26 1.96 7.83
N PHE A 37 -1.37 1.47 8.39
CA PHE A 37 -2.64 2.19 8.39
C PHE A 37 -2.76 3.01 9.68
N TYR A 38 -3.03 4.31 9.55
CA TYR A 38 -3.21 5.22 10.68
C TYR A 38 -4.37 6.19 10.39
N ARG A 39 -4.96 6.76 11.45
CA ARG A 39 -6.20 7.57 11.36
C ARG A 39 -5.96 8.99 10.79
N GLY A 40 -4.71 9.42 10.68
CA GLY A 40 -4.31 10.75 10.23
C GLY A 40 -3.27 11.40 11.15
N HIS A 41 -2.65 12.46 10.65
CA HIS A 41 -1.82 13.40 11.41
C HIS A 41 -2.74 14.46 12.03
N TRP A 42 -2.54 14.81 13.30
CA TRP A 42 -3.29 15.87 13.99
C TRP A 42 -2.94 17.25 13.48
#